data_AF-A0AAW2A2Y7-F1
#
_entry.id   AF-A0AAW2A2Y7-F1
#
_cell.length_a   1.000
_cell.length_b   1.000
_cell.length_c   1.000
_cell.angle_alpha   90.00
_cell.angle_beta   90.00
_cell.angle_gamma   90.00
#
_symmetry.space_group_name_H-M   'P 1'
#
loop_
_entity.id
_entity.type
_entity.pdbx_description
1 polymer ?
#
loop_
_entity_poly.entity_id
_entity_poly.type
_entity_poly.pdbx_seq_one_letter_code
_entity_poly.pdbx_strand_id
1 'polypeptide(L)'
;DAGAETDLMMSVKEGESVTLDSGVIKNPNDLMTWYFNDTRLAEIARDPSTDDQFEDADERFRNRLKVNHSSGSLTITNTRTTDSGLYHLEIFTNSSSIRRRQHSISIISEKSISGTAI
;
A
#
# COMPACT_ATOMS: atom_id res chain seq x y z
N ASP A 1 -25.82 0.44 11.86
CA ASP A 1 -24.86 -0.66 12.03
C ASP A 1 -23.57 -0.21 11.37
N ALA A 2 -22.58 0.21 12.17
CA ALA A 2 -21.34 0.80 11.67
C ALA A 2 -20.42 -0.35 11.27
N GLY A 3 -20.21 -0.51 9.96
CA GLY A 3 -19.32 -1.54 9.42
C GLY A 3 -17.94 -1.40 10.04
N ALA A 4 -17.46 -2.46 10.68
CA ALA A 4 -16.12 -2.52 11.23
C ALA A 4 -15.10 -2.25 10.12
N GLU A 5 -14.46 -1.08 10.16
CA GLU A 5 -13.17 -0.87 9.50
C GLU A 5 -12.20 -1.84 10.15
N THR A 6 -11.93 -2.96 9.48
CA THR A 6 -10.90 -3.89 9.91
C THR A 6 -9.56 -3.22 9.68
N ASP A 7 -8.95 -2.69 10.75
CA ASP A 7 -7.57 -2.25 10.75
C ASP A 7 -6.68 -3.51 10.62
N LEU A 8 -6.17 -3.75 9.42
CA LEU A 8 -5.34 -4.92 9.13
C LEU A 8 -3.90 -4.61 9.56
N MET A 9 -3.53 -5.03 10.77
CA MET A 9 -2.15 -4.96 11.25
C MET A 9 -1.31 -6.11 10.69
N MET A 10 -0.14 -5.78 10.14
CA MET A 10 0.81 -6.76 9.61
C MET A 10 2.24 -6.45 10.05
N SER A 11 2.97 -7.51 10.37
CA SER A 11 4.41 -7.46 10.64
C SER A 11 5.16 -8.12 9.49
N VAL A 12 6.12 -7.41 8.91
CA VAL A 12 6.89 -7.86 7.73
C VAL A 12 8.37 -7.70 8.04
N LYS A 13 9.23 -8.61 7.58
CA LYS A 13 10.67 -8.46 7.79
C LYS A 13 11.26 -7.47 6.80
N GLU A 14 12.24 -6.70 7.25
CA GLU A 14 13.01 -5.81 6.38
C GLU A 14 13.62 -6.58 5.20
N GLY A 15 13.52 -6.01 4.00
CA GLY A 15 13.92 -6.61 2.74
C GLY A 15 12.85 -7.46 2.07
N GLU A 16 11.81 -7.90 2.80
CA GLU A 16 10.70 -8.66 2.21
C GLU A 16 9.72 -7.75 1.45
N SER A 17 8.80 -8.36 0.71
CA SER A 17 7.71 -7.67 0.02
C SER A 17 6.40 -7.88 0.76
N VAL A 18 5.53 -6.87 0.76
CA VAL A 18 4.18 -6.93 1.33
C VAL A 18 3.16 -6.51 0.29
N THR A 19 1.98 -7.14 0.30
CA THR A 19 0.87 -6.77 -0.56
C THR A 19 -0.32 -6.31 0.28
N LEU A 20 -0.73 -5.07 0.06
CA LEU A 20 -1.88 -4.45 0.66
C LEU A 20 -3.10 -4.75 -0.22
N ASP A 21 -3.97 -5.62 0.28
CA ASP A 21 -5.17 -6.00 -0.45
C ASP A 21 -6.22 -4.88 -0.43
N SER A 22 -6.90 -4.66 -1.55
CA SER A 22 -7.98 -3.68 -1.66
C SER A 22 -9.27 -4.15 -0.96
N GLY A 23 -9.40 -5.46 -0.67
CA GLY A 23 -10.58 -6.07 -0.09
C GLY A 23 -11.83 -5.93 -0.97
N VAL A 24 -11.68 -5.62 -2.25
CA VAL A 24 -12.77 -5.47 -3.23
C VAL A 24 -12.36 -5.99 -4.60
N ILE A 25 -13.34 -6.33 -5.42
CA ILE A 25 -13.13 -6.53 -6.85
C ILE A 25 -13.21 -5.15 -7.51
N LYS A 26 -12.15 -4.74 -8.21
CA LYS A 26 -12.12 -3.44 -8.90
C LYS A 26 -13.23 -3.37 -9.96
N ASN A 27 -14.08 -2.35 -9.91
CA ASN A 27 -14.97 -2.05 -11.03
C ASN A 27 -14.22 -1.18 -12.05
N PRO A 28 -14.52 -1.31 -13.35
CA PRO A 28 -13.90 -0.47 -14.39
C PRO A 28 -14.12 1.04 -14.20
N ASN A 29 -15.12 1.43 -13.41
CA ASN A 29 -15.44 2.82 -13.14
C ASN A 29 -14.86 3.36 -11.84
N ASP A 30 -14.17 2.52 -11.06
CA ASP A 30 -13.58 2.93 -9.80
C ASP A 30 -12.24 3.64 -10.05
N LEU A 31 -12.04 4.75 -9.35
CA LEU A 31 -10.73 5.37 -9.19
C LEU A 31 -10.20 4.97 -7.82
N MET A 32 -9.02 4.36 -7.76
CA MET A 32 -8.42 3.90 -6.52
C MET A 32 -7.10 4.62 -6.29
N THR A 33 -6.94 5.22 -5.11
CA THR A 33 -5.71 5.94 -4.76
C THR A 33 -5.17 5.39 -3.45
N TRP A 34 -3.91 4.96 -3.45
CA TRP A 34 -3.18 4.53 -2.27
C TRP A 34 -2.41 5.67 -1.64
N TYR A 35 -2.43 5.70 -0.31
CA TYR A 35 -1.76 6.71 0.50
C TYR A 35 -0.90 6.05 1.58
N PHE A 36 0.17 6.74 1.96
CA PHE A 36 0.95 6.50 3.17
C PHE A 36 1.02 7.79 3.98
N ASN A 37 0.54 7.76 5.23
CA ASN A 37 0.53 8.95 6.11
C ASN A 37 0.12 10.24 5.37
N ASP A 38 -0.95 10.18 4.58
CA ASP A 38 -1.51 11.26 3.74
C ASP A 38 -0.77 11.63 2.44
N THR A 39 0.39 11.03 2.17
CA THR A 39 1.09 11.15 0.88
C THR A 39 0.57 10.15 -0.13
N ARG A 40 0.20 10.60 -1.33
CA ARG A 40 -0.21 9.73 -2.44
C ARG A 40 0.96 8.87 -2.92
N LEU A 41 0.72 7.58 -3.06
CA LEU A 41 1.71 6.62 -3.54
C LEU A 41 1.45 6.22 -4.99
N ALA A 42 0.22 5.85 -5.30
CA ALA A 42 -0.17 5.36 -6.62
C ALA A 42 -1.66 5.60 -6.85
N GLU A 43 -2.02 5.87 -8.09
CA GLU A 43 -3.40 5.91 -8.54
C GLU A 43 -3.64 4.81 -9.58
N ILE A 44 -4.83 4.22 -9.52
CA ILE A 44 -5.27 3.15 -10.40
C ILE A 44 -6.53 3.66 -11.07
N ALA A 45 -6.37 4.15 -12.30
CA ALA A 45 -7.45 4.76 -13.05
C ALA A 45 -8.27 3.72 -13.83
N ARG A 46 -9.30 4.22 -14.53
CA ARG A 46 -10.06 3.44 -15.51
C ARG A 46 -9.19 3.04 -16.71
N ASP A 47 -8.37 3.96 -17.18
CA ASP A 47 -7.49 3.76 -18.32
C ASP A 47 -6.07 3.45 -17.81
N PRO A 48 -5.54 2.25 -18.07
CA PRO A 48 -4.20 1.90 -17.59
C PRO A 48 -3.08 2.67 -18.30
N SER A 49 -3.38 3.41 -19.37
CA SER A 49 -2.42 4.32 -20.00
C SER A 49 -2.19 5.62 -19.22
N THR A 50 -3.02 5.90 -18.21
CA THR A 50 -2.88 7.04 -17.29
C THR A 50 -2.45 6.60 -15.90
N ASP A 51 -1.90 5.38 -15.77
CA ASP A 51 -1.44 4.88 -14.48
C ASP A 51 -0.14 5.59 -14.09
N ASP A 52 -0.28 6.55 -13.17
CA ASP A 52 0.84 7.32 -12.65
C ASP A 52 1.22 6.81 -11.26
N GLN A 53 2.45 6.27 -11.15
CA GLN A 53 3.17 6.40 -9.89
C GLN A 53 3.49 7.88 -9.75
N PHE A 54 2.95 8.53 -8.72
CA PHE A 54 3.15 9.95 -8.56
C PHE A 54 4.64 10.25 -8.37
N GLU A 55 5.17 11.21 -9.13
CA GLU A 55 6.54 11.72 -8.90
C GLU A 55 6.68 12.30 -7.49
N ASP A 56 5.56 12.77 -6.91
CA ASP A 56 5.42 13.23 -5.52
C ASP A 56 5.32 12.09 -4.51
N ALA A 57 5.24 10.82 -4.95
CA ALA A 57 5.38 9.71 -4.03
C ALA A 57 6.78 9.81 -3.41
N ASP A 58 6.82 9.91 -2.09
CA ASP A 58 8.03 10.05 -1.29
C ASP A 58 9.18 9.23 -1.90
N GLU A 59 10.30 9.89 -2.27
CA GLU A 59 11.42 9.30 -3.03
C GLU A 59 11.88 7.96 -2.45
N ARG A 60 11.64 7.74 -1.16
CA ARG A 60 11.90 6.47 -0.50
C ARG A 60 11.25 5.28 -1.22
N PHE A 61 10.10 5.42 -1.86
CA PHE A 61 9.35 4.35 -2.52
C PHE A 61 9.70 4.17 -3.99
N ARG A 62 10.60 5.01 -4.53
CA ARG A 62 11.01 4.97 -5.93
C ARG A 62 11.44 3.56 -6.34
N ASN A 63 10.87 3.07 -7.44
CA ASN A 63 11.09 1.73 -8.01
C ASN A 63 10.65 0.55 -7.11
N ARG A 64 9.93 0.79 -6.00
CA ARG A 64 9.53 -0.27 -5.05
C ARG A 64 8.04 -0.57 -5.04
N LEU A 65 7.21 0.30 -5.61
CA LEU A 65 5.77 0.11 -5.70
C LEU A 65 5.39 -0.67 -6.95
N LYS A 66 4.45 -1.61 -6.80
CA LYS A 66 3.84 -2.36 -7.90
C LYS A 66 2.33 -2.42 -7.69
N VAL A 67 1.57 -2.05 -8.70
CA VAL A 67 0.11 -2.05 -8.65
C VAL A 67 -0.44 -3.29 -9.38
N ASN A 68 -1.47 -3.91 -8.81
CA ASN A 68 -2.28 -4.90 -9.52
C ASN A 68 -3.56 -4.24 -10.03
N HIS A 69 -3.66 -4.02 -11.35
CA HIS A 69 -4.80 -3.31 -11.97
C HIS A 69 -6.12 -4.10 -11.92
N SER A 70 -6.06 -5.42 -11.72
CA SER A 70 -7.26 -6.27 -11.65
C SER A 70 -7.90 -6.23 -10.26
N SER A 71 -7.09 -6.25 -9.20
CA SER A 71 -7.58 -6.23 -7.82
C SER A 71 -7.56 -4.84 -7.17
N GLY A 72 -6.73 -3.93 -7.65
CA GLY A 72 -6.45 -2.65 -6.99
C GLY A 72 -5.44 -2.75 -5.85
N SER A 73 -4.79 -3.91 -5.66
CA SER A 73 -3.84 -4.14 -4.57
C SER A 73 -2.48 -3.47 -4.85
N LEU A 74 -1.82 -3.00 -3.79
CA LEU A 74 -0.49 -2.39 -3.86
C LEU A 74 0.54 -3.33 -3.24
N THR A 75 1.59 -3.65 -3.99
CA THR A 75 2.75 -4.38 -3.48
C THR A 75 3.92 -3.43 -3.27
N ILE A 76 4.51 -3.48 -2.08
CA ILE A 76 5.74 -2.76 -1.73
C ILE A 76 6.86 -3.80 -1.67
N THR A 77 7.88 -3.62 -2.49
CA THR A 77 9.03 -4.52 -2.57
C THR A 77 10.23 -3.98 -1.81
N ASN A 78 11.11 -4.86 -1.33
CA ASN A 78 12.32 -4.49 -0.59
C ASN A 78 12.00 -3.48 0.52
N THR A 79 11.10 -3.87 1.43
CA THR A 79 10.63 -3.02 2.52
C THR A 79 11.77 -2.61 3.45
N ARG A 80 11.65 -1.43 4.06
CA ARG A 80 12.62 -0.85 4.98
C ARG A 80 11.92 -0.50 6.27
N THR A 81 12.65 -0.44 7.38
CA THR A 81 12.09 -0.01 8.67
C THR A 81 11.33 1.33 8.59
N THR A 82 11.78 2.26 7.73
CA THR A 82 11.14 3.56 7.44
C THR A 82 9.80 3.47 6.71
N ASP A 83 9.45 2.33 6.14
CA ASP A 83 8.18 2.11 5.46
C ASP A 83 7.06 1.71 6.42
N SER A 84 7.36 1.55 7.72
CA SER A 84 6.35 1.30 8.74
C SER A 84 5.40 2.48 8.86
N GLY A 85 4.10 2.21 9.04
CA GLY A 85 3.09 3.24 9.19
C GLY A 85 1.73 2.84 8.66
N LEU A 86 0.84 3.83 8.57
CA LEU A 86 -0.53 3.64 8.13
C LEU A 86 -0.63 3.84 6.61
N TYR A 87 -1.11 2.80 5.95
CA TYR A 87 -1.47 2.82 4.55
C TYR A 87 -2.98 2.82 4.43
N HIS A 88 -3.51 3.62 3.51
CA HIS A 88 -4.94 3.58 3.23
C HIS A 88 -5.24 3.70 1.75
N LEU A 89 -6.35 3.08 1.35
CA LEU A 89 -6.89 3.10 0.01
C LEU A 89 -8.19 3.90 0.03
N GLU A 90 -8.30 4.89 -0.84
CA GLU A 90 -9.57 5.54 -1.16
C GLU A 90 -10.10 5.02 -2.49
N ILE A 91 -11.36 4.61 -2.51
CA ILE A 91 -12.04 4.09 -3.70
C ILE A 91 -13.19 5.03 -4.03
N PHE A 92 -13.04 5.80 -5.10
CA PHE A 92 -14.08 6.68 -5.62
C PHE A 92 -14.93 5.93 -6.63
N THR A 93 -16.20 5.77 -6.30
CA THR A 93 -17.19 5.11 -7.16
C THR A 93 -18.05 6.15 -7.88
N ASN A 94 -18.63 5.76 -9.02
CA ASN A 94 -19.46 6.67 -9.84
C ASN A 94 -20.71 7.20 -9.11
N SER A 95 -21.14 6.57 -8.01
CA SER A 95 -22.24 7.03 -7.15
C SER A 95 -21.83 8.08 -6.13
N SER A 96 -20.65 8.69 -6.28
CA SER A 96 -20.08 9.70 -5.35
C SER A 96 -19.80 9.17 -3.94
N SER A 97 -19.87 7.85 -3.73
CA SER A 97 -19.53 7.22 -2.45
C SER A 97 -18.05 6.87 -2.41
N ILE A 98 -17.39 7.23 -1.31
CA ILE A 98 -15.98 6.90 -1.04
C ILE A 98 -15.94 5.70 -0.08
N ARG A 99 -15.23 4.65 -0.47
CA ARG A 99 -14.90 3.53 0.44
C ARG A 99 -13.45 3.65 0.85
N ARG A 100 -13.18 3.41 2.14
CA ARG A 100 -11.81 3.42 2.70
C ARG A 100 -11.41 2.04 3.20
N ARG A 101 -10.12 1.72 3.01
CA ARG A 101 -9.46 0.55 3.60
C ARG A 101 -8.15 0.98 4.21
N GLN A 102 -7.78 0.38 5.32
CA GLN A 102 -6.59 0.74 6.08
C GLN A 102 -5.77 -0.50 6.41
N HIS A 103 -4.44 -0.35 6.36
CA HIS A 103 -3.46 -1.35 6.72
C HIS A 103 -2.37 -0.68 7.57
N SER A 104 -2.11 -1.24 8.74
CA SER A 104 -1.02 -0.80 9.60
C SER A 104 0.16 -1.75 9.45
N ILE A 105 1.28 -1.26 8.92
CA ILE A 105 2.46 -2.08 8.63
C ILE A 105 3.58 -1.77 9.62
N SER A 106 4.13 -2.82 10.23
CA SER A 106 5.34 -2.77 11.05
C SER A 106 6.46 -3.57 10.39
N ILE A 107 7.55 -2.89 10.01
CA ILE A 107 8.72 -3.55 9.41
C ILE A 107 9.76 -3.86 10.49
N ILE A 108 10.14 -5.13 10.61
CA ILE A 108 11.05 -5.63 11.65
C ILE A 108 12.41 -5.92 11.03
N SER A 109 13.47 -5.31 11.56
CA SER A 109 14.85 -5.64 11.18
C SER A 109 15.38 -6.80 12.02
N GLU A 110 15.90 -7.84 11.39
CA GLU A 110 16.64 -8.90 12.09
C GLU A 110 18.05 -8.38 12.41
N LYS A 111 18.25 -7.93 13.64
CA LYS A 111 19.59 -7.60 14.13
C LYS A 111 20.45 -8.86 14.08
N SER A 112 21.41 -8.91 13.17
CA SER A 112 22.41 -9.98 13.15
C SER A 112 23.20 -9.91 14.46
N ILE A 113 23.04 -10.91 15.32
CA ILE A 113 23.94 -11.13 16.45
C ILE A 113 25.19 -11.79 15.84
N SER A 114 26.10 -10.99 15.26
CA SER A 114 27.41 -11.51 14.88
C SER A 114 28.27 -11.66 16.14
N GLY A 115 28.01 -12.72 16.91
CA GLY A 115 28.91 -13.17 17.96
C GLY A 115 30.07 -13.91 17.32
N THR A 116 31.15 -13.22 16.98
CA THR A 116 32.44 -13.87 16.77
C THR A 116 32.98 -14.25 18.15
N ALA A 117 32.75 -15.50 18.56
CA ALA A 117 33.51 -16.09 19.66
C ALA A 117 34.89 -16.49 19.11
N ILE A 118 35.92 -15.80 19.59
CA ILE A 118 37.35 -16.17 19.46
C ILE A 118 37.69 -17.32 20.41
#